data_AF-A0A2M8NHN4-F1
#
_entry.id   AF-A0A2M8NHN4-F1
#
_cell.length_a   1.000
_cell.length_b   1.000
_cell.length_c   1.000
_cell.angle_alpha   90.00
_cell.angle_beta   90.00
_cell.angle_gamma   90.00
#
_symmetry.space_group_name_H-M   'P 1'
#
loop_
_entity.id
_entity.type
_entity.pdbx_description
1 polymer ?
#
loop_
_entity_poly.entity_id
_entity_poly.type
_entity_poly.pdbx_seq_one_letter_code
_entity_poly.pdbx_strand_id
1 'polypeptide(L)' 'YALAQAEKLSHDPNESIALLVIHGTLHLLGYDHDTPKRKAEMWEAQTTILSALGIDPEILPALEANAHGDEME' A
#
# COMPACT_ATOMS: atom_id res chain seq x y z
N TYR A 1 11.49 3.37 7.85
CA TYR A 1 10.88 2.93 6.59
C TYR A 1 9.72 3.82 6.20
N ALA A 2 8.61 3.87 6.97
CA ALA A 2 7.49 4.79 6.74
C ALA A 2 7.88 6.29 6.71
N LEU A 3 8.71 6.76 7.66
CA LEU A 3 9.16 8.16 7.69
C LEU A 3 9.93 8.59 6.43
N ALA A 4 10.78 7.71 5.91
CA ALA A 4 11.62 7.99 4.74
C ALA A 4 10.83 8.02 3.42
N GLN A 5 9.63 7.42 3.39
CA GLN A 5 8.72 7.50 2.24
C GLN A 5 7.83 8.74 2.31
N ALA A 6 7.36 9.13 3.51
CA ALA A 6 6.62 10.37 3.71
C ALA A 6 7.44 11.61 3.27
N GLU A 7 8.74 11.65 3.62
CA GLU A 7 9.63 12.74 3.21
C GLU A 7 9.90 12.79 1.69
N LYS A 8 9.84 11.65 0.99
CA LYS A 8 10.13 11.58 -0.46
C LYS A 8 8.94 11.90 -1.35
N LEU A 9 7.70 11.75 -0.85
CA LEU A 9 6.49 11.94 -1.65
C LEU A 9 5.60 13.11 -1.22
N SER A 10 6.01 13.93 -0.24
CA SER A 10 5.17 15.03 0.29
C SER A 10 3.81 14.58 0.84
N HIS A 11 3.68 13.31 1.27
CA HIS A 11 2.47 12.77 1.90
C HIS A 11 2.58 12.84 3.42
N ASP A 12 1.43 12.90 4.10
CA ASP A 12 1.40 12.95 5.55
C ASP A 12 1.91 11.60 6.11
N PRO A 13 2.82 11.61 7.11
CA PRO A 13 3.34 10.37 7.70
C PRO A 13 2.25 9.43 8.24
N ASN A 14 1.10 9.96 8.66
CA ASN A 14 -0.02 9.17 9.14
C ASN A 14 -0.72 8.39 8.02
N GLU A 15 -0.78 8.94 6.80
CA GLU A 15 -1.34 8.24 5.63
C GLU A 15 -0.50 7.02 5.26
N SER A 16 0.83 7.16 5.36
CA SER A 16 1.77 6.06 5.13
C SER A 16 1.60 4.93 6.16
N ILE A 17 1.36 5.29 7.44
CA ILE A 17 1.09 4.31 8.50
C ILE A 17 -0.27 3.64 8.27
N ALA A 18 -1.30 4.41 7.90
CA ALA A 18 -2.62 3.87 7.61
C ALA A 18 -2.55 2.84 6.47
N LEU A 19 -1.84 3.14 5.38
CA LEU A 19 -1.66 2.19 4.28
C LEU A 19 -0.94 0.90 4.75
N LEU A 20 0.12 0.99 5.55
CA LEU A 20 0.80 -0.19 6.10
C LEU A 20 -0.13 -1.05 6.98
N VAL A 21 -0.96 -0.42 7.80
CA VAL A 21 -1.94 -1.12 8.64
C VAL A 21 -3.00 -1.82 7.79
N ILE A 22 -3.54 -1.14 6.77
CA ILE A 22 -4.52 -1.71 5.83
C ILE A 22 -3.89 -2.89 5.08
N HIS A 23 -2.70 -2.69 4.52
CA HIS A 23 -1.96 -3.70 3.77
C HIS A 23 -1.69 -4.96 4.62
N GLY A 24 -1.15 -4.79 5.84
CA GLY A 24 -0.94 -5.90 6.76
C GLY A 24 -2.24 -6.61 7.15
N THR A 25 -3.33 -5.85 7.35
CA THR A 25 -4.65 -6.42 7.65
C THR A 25 -5.19 -7.25 6.49
N LEU A 26 -5.04 -6.78 5.25
CA LEU A 26 -5.46 -7.50 4.05
C LEU A 26 -4.70 -8.83 3.90
N HIS A 27 -3.40 -8.84 4.18
CA HIS A 27 -2.63 -10.09 4.22
C HIS A 27 -3.15 -11.08 5.28
N LEU A 28 -3.49 -10.59 6.48
CA LEU A 28 -4.09 -11.44 7.51
C LEU A 28 -5.48 -11.99 7.10
N LEU A 29 -6.19 -11.29 6.22
CA LEU A 29 -7.47 -11.72 5.64
C LEU A 29 -7.31 -12.64 4.41
N GLY A 30 -6.08 -12.94 4.00
CA GLY A 30 -5.77 -13.85 2.88
C GLY A 30 -5.63 -13.17 1.51
N TYR A 31 -5.67 -11.84 1.46
CA TYR A 31 -5.25 -11.10 0.26
C TYR A 31 -3.74 -11.17 0.11
N ASP A 32 -3.28 -11.12 -1.13
CA ASP A 32 -1.86 -11.18 -1.46
C ASP A 32 -1.66 -10.58 -2.85
N HIS A 33 -0.41 -10.38 -3.22
CA HIS A 33 -0.03 -9.78 -4.49
C HIS A 33 1.07 -10.58 -5.21
N ASP A 34 1.14 -11.87 -4.92
CA ASP A 34 2.01 -12.87 -5.56
C ASP A 34 1.75 -13.07 -7.07
N THR A 35 0.55 -12.74 -7.54
CA THR A 35 0.16 -12.83 -8.95
C THR A 35 -0.50 -11.53 -9.42
N PRO A 36 -0.45 -11.19 -10.72
CA PRO A 36 -1.08 -9.97 -11.23
C PRO A 36 -2.57 -9.87 -10.92
N LYS A 37 -3.27 -11.02 -10.90
CA LYS A 37 -4.70 -11.08 -10.57
C LYS A 37 -4.95 -10.79 -9.10
N ARG A 38 -4.25 -11.48 -8.19
CA ARG A 38 -4.42 -11.27 -6.74
C ARG A 38 -3.97 -9.87 -6.32
N LYS A 39 -2.92 -9.35 -6.96
CA LYS A 39 -2.49 -7.95 -6.83
C LYS A 39 -3.61 -6.97 -7.19
N ALA A 40 -4.27 -7.14 -8.33
CA ALA A 40 -5.38 -6.27 -8.72
C ALA A 40 -6.52 -6.29 -7.68
N GLU A 41 -6.89 -7.48 -7.20
CA GLU A 41 -7.92 -7.66 -6.16
C GLU A 41 -7.53 -6.99 -4.83
N MET A 42 -6.27 -7.14 -4.40
CA MET A 42 -5.76 -6.49 -3.19
C MET A 42 -5.73 -4.95 -3.36
N TRP A 43 -5.44 -4.43 -4.56
CA TRP A 43 -5.36 -2.98 -4.79
C TRP A 43 -6.71 -2.33 -4.80
N GLU A 44 -7.70 -2.98 -5.41
CA GLU A 44 -9.08 -2.53 -5.37
C GLU A 44 -9.57 -2.45 -3.91
N ALA A 45 -9.24 -3.45 -3.09
CA ALA A 45 -9.56 -3.45 -1.67
C ALA A 45 -8.84 -2.32 -0.91
N GLN A 46 -7.52 -2.14 -1.09
CA GLN A 46 -6.77 -1.04 -0.48
C GLN A 46 -7.34 0.33 -0.87
N THR A 47 -7.59 0.55 -2.16
CA THR A 47 -8.15 1.81 -2.70
C THR A 47 -9.50 2.13 -2.09
N THR A 48 -10.36 1.12 -1.99
CA THR A 48 -11.70 1.27 -1.39
C THR A 48 -11.60 1.67 0.08
N ILE A 49 -10.71 1.03 0.85
CA ILE A 49 -10.54 1.32 2.28
C ILE A 49 -9.93 2.70 2.50
N LEU A 50 -8.89 3.06 1.74
CA LEU A 50 -8.27 4.39 1.82
C LEU A 50 -9.28 5.50 1.50
N SER A 51 -10.06 5.33 0.42
CA SER A 51 -11.11 6.28 0.03
C SER A 51 -12.17 6.43 1.13
N ALA A 52 -12.57 5.33 1.78
CA ALA A 52 -13.52 5.35 2.88
C ALA A 52 -12.96 6.06 4.13
N LEU A 53 -11.64 6.06 4.32
CA LEU A 53 -10.95 6.79 5.38
C LEU A 53 -10.65 8.25 5.01
N GLY A 54 -10.98 8.69 3.80
CA GLY A 54 -10.68 10.04 3.31
C GLY A 54 -9.20 10.27 2.98
N ILE A 55 -8.45 9.20 2.77
CA ILE A 55 -7.03 9.23 2.39
C ILE A 55 -6.93 9.09 0.88
N ASP A 56 -6.11 9.93 0.25
CA ASP A 56 -5.92 9.89 -1.20
C ASP A 56 -5.26 8.56 -1.62
N PRO A 57 -5.88 7.77 -2.52
CA PRO A 57 -5.30 6.53 -3.01
C PRO A 57 -4.02 6.72 -3.85
N GLU A 58 -3.65 7.94 -4.24
CA GLU A 58 -2.37 8.22 -4.90
C GLU A 58 -1.13 7.84 -4.06
N ILE A 59 -1.28 7.49 -2.78
CA ILE A 59 -0.20 6.95 -1.93
C ILE A 59 0.21 5.50 -2.29
N LEU A 60 -0.61 4.77 -3.05
CA LEU A 60 -0.39 3.36 -3.43
C LEU A 60 0.90 3.05 -4.22
N PRO A 61 1.45 3.92 -5.09
CA PRO A 61 2.68 3.62 -5.85
C PRO A 61 3.96 3.64 -5.00
N ALA A 62 3.93 4.28 -3.83
CA ALA A 62 5.14 4.58 -3.05
C ALA A 62 5.69 3.41 -2.25
N LEU A 63 4.78 2.59 -1.70
CA LEU A 63 5.14 1.55 -0.73
C LEU A 63 5.72 0.30 -1.40
N GLU A 64 5.26 -0.03 -2.59
CA GLU A 64 5.63 -1.23 -3.35
C GLU A 64 7.00 -1.16 -4.01
N ALA A 65 7.37 -0.02 -4.58
CA ALA A 65 8.66 0.15 -5.26
C ALA A 65 9.88 -0.03 -4.33
N ASN A 66 9.67 -0.16 -3.02
CA ASN A 66 10.73 -0.42 -2.06
C ASN A 66 10.46 -1.63 -1.16
N ALA A 67 9.20 -1.97 -0.82
CA ALA A 67 8.89 -2.97 0.23
C ALA A 67 9.09 -4.42 -0.24
N HIS A 68 8.78 -4.69 -1.50
CA HIS A 68 9.23 -5.88 -2.19
C HIS A 68 10.32 -5.37 -3.11
N GLY A 69 11.60 -5.54 -2.72
CA GLY A 69 12.66 -5.39 -3.71
C GLY A 69 12.27 -6.33 -4.83
N ASP A 70 11.76 -5.78 -5.93
CA ASP A 70 11.38 -6.55 -7.10
C ASP A 70 12.59 -7.46 -7.37
N GLU A 71 12.39 -8.75 -7.15
CA GLU A 71 13.15 -9.80 -7.79
C GLU A 71 12.82 -9.63 -9.29
N MET A 72 13.39 -8.58 -9.89
CA MET A 72 13.65 -8.49 -11.30
C MET A 72 14.71 -9.54 -11.57
N GLU A 73 14.24 -10.72 -11.98
CA GLU A 73 14.96 -11.45 -13.02
C GLU A 73 15.03 -10.58 -14.30
#